data_AF-A0A812JVD3-F1
#
_entry.id   AF-A0A812JVD3-F1
#
_cell.length_a   1.000
_cell.length_b   1.000
_cell.length_c   1.000
_cell.angle_alpha   90.00
_cell.angle_beta   90.00
_cell.angle_gamma   90.00
#
_symmetry.space_group_name_H-M   'P 1'
#
loop_
_entity.id
_entity.type
_entity.pdbx_description
1 polymer ?
#
loop_
_entity_poly.entity_id
_entity_poly.type
_entity_poly.pdbx_seq_one_letter_code
_entity_poly.pdbx_strand_id
1 'polypeptide(L)'
;MTLCELSRGVAAKPLHKAQRSLLRLAPADAAHWQLWQFDFLVPAISADDWLGGCASVAQTVPGTSKGLAMIPWAEQFRTKLFSSPLPPKLLPEMGSVAFATLLCEDSTHSDRFSEWLRALDVMLWSLRRFHGVEGDDGQVRQVVPLLVLFQEEFHHEAWPLLEQRGVVPLPVGEFPAAPLPGNLHRVAAWRRLHLWSLTSFRRIVYLDTDTLVTGSLWHLFQLPDSVHFAASGFGLDHQLLRHQRLNTGVLVLSPDQEVFAAMRSVLKRGLLHDHPEFKLQGYLDQAWVDLFFRYATRRARGGLVRWRKVQAGPRNLSVTEVCPPPADAEAPREVQESPVSQLPGAGELQLNVCMLDPGSNFLVSFNAMNSCGDEVLEFCHAGLVAPKKRGIHVLHWPGRAWKPWKHEAPWSRSSADELWWSVQERVRR
;
A
#
# COMPACT_ATOMS: atom_id res chain seq x y z
N MET A 1 13.89 33.18 -8.47
CA MET A 1 13.09 31.96 -8.70
C MET A 1 12.27 31.72 -7.46
N THR A 2 10.95 31.78 -7.57
CA THR A 2 10.02 31.72 -6.43
C THR A 2 9.54 30.28 -6.19
N LEU A 3 9.12 29.97 -4.96
CA LEU A 3 8.53 28.66 -4.60
C LEU A 3 7.33 28.28 -5.48
N CYS A 4 6.63 29.30 -6.02
CA CYS A 4 5.50 29.16 -6.93
C CYS A 4 5.91 28.76 -8.37
N GLU A 5 7.14 29.07 -8.79
CA GLU A 5 7.68 28.64 -10.09
C GLU A 5 8.17 27.19 -10.03
N LEU A 6 8.62 26.74 -8.85
CA LEU A 6 9.02 25.35 -8.58
C LEU A 6 7.83 24.39 -8.55
N SER A 7 6.66 24.82 -8.04
CA SER A 7 5.46 23.98 -8.01
C SER A 7 4.77 23.82 -9.37
N ARG A 8 5.06 24.69 -10.35
CA ARG A 8 4.44 24.68 -11.69
C ARG A 8 5.22 23.87 -12.74
N GLY A 9 6.17 23.02 -12.35
CA GLY A 9 6.83 22.07 -13.26
C GLY A 9 7.78 22.67 -14.32
N VAL A 10 7.87 23.99 -14.45
CA VAL A 10 8.66 24.70 -15.49
C VAL A 10 10.17 24.36 -15.44
N ALA A 11 10.68 23.86 -14.32
CA ALA A 11 12.10 23.58 -14.09
C ALA A 11 12.47 22.09 -13.91
N ALA A 12 11.56 21.13 -14.16
CA ALA A 12 11.81 19.71 -13.89
C ALA A 12 13.04 19.14 -14.65
N LYS A 13 13.21 19.47 -15.94
CA LYS A 13 14.37 19.05 -16.75
C LYS A 13 15.71 19.65 -16.26
N PRO A 14 15.82 20.98 -16.01
CA PRO A 14 17.01 21.57 -15.39
C PRO A 14 17.36 20.97 -14.03
N LEU A 15 16.37 20.70 -13.17
CA LEU A 15 16.58 20.12 -11.84
C LEU A 15 17.11 18.69 -11.92
N HIS A 16 16.56 17.87 -12.83
CA HIS A 16 17.05 16.51 -13.07
C HIS A 16 18.51 16.50 -13.58
N LYS A 17 18.87 17.46 -14.44
CA LYS A 17 20.25 17.63 -14.94
C LYS A 17 21.21 18.12 -13.84
N ALA A 18 20.75 18.99 -12.94
CA ALA A 18 21.52 19.44 -11.78
C ALA A 18 21.74 18.31 -10.76
N GLN A 19 20.70 17.50 -10.48
CA GLN A 19 20.78 16.38 -9.54
C GLN A 19 21.72 15.27 -10.05
N ARG A 20 21.64 14.91 -11.34
CA ARG A 20 22.61 13.98 -11.96
C ARG A 20 24.04 14.54 -11.97
N SER A 21 24.20 15.84 -12.15
CA SER A 21 25.52 16.49 -12.04
C SER A 21 26.07 16.45 -10.62
N LEU A 22 25.23 16.66 -9.60
CA LEU A 22 25.62 16.57 -8.18
C LEU A 22 25.99 15.13 -7.77
N LEU A 23 25.26 14.13 -8.25
CA LEU A 23 25.59 12.71 -8.03
C LEU A 23 26.92 12.29 -8.69
N ARG A 24 27.32 12.96 -9.78
CA ARG A 24 28.63 12.73 -10.44
C ARG A 24 29.80 13.46 -9.77
N LEU A 25 29.51 14.49 -8.98
CA LEU A 25 30.52 15.31 -8.29
C LEU A 25 30.75 14.85 -6.84
N ALA A 26 29.99 13.87 -6.35
CA ALA A 26 30.19 13.32 -5.01
C ALA A 26 31.51 12.54 -4.94
N PRO A 27 32.46 12.92 -4.06
CA PRO A 27 33.71 12.20 -3.89
C PRO A 27 33.45 10.79 -3.35
N ALA A 28 34.27 9.81 -3.77
CA ALA A 28 34.14 8.40 -3.42
C ALA A 28 34.15 8.13 -1.89
N ASP A 29 34.62 9.10 -1.10
CA ASP A 29 34.87 8.97 0.33
C ASP A 29 33.74 9.59 1.19
N ALA A 30 32.64 10.04 0.58
CA ALA A 30 31.50 10.64 1.27
C ALA A 30 30.61 9.59 1.97
N ALA A 31 31.19 8.85 2.93
CA ALA A 31 30.57 7.72 3.64
C ALA A 31 29.35 8.06 4.54
N HIS A 32 28.89 9.32 4.58
CA HIS A 32 27.84 9.76 5.49
C HIS A 32 26.65 10.47 4.84
N TRP A 33 26.65 10.63 3.52
CA TRP A 33 25.48 11.16 2.83
C TRP A 33 24.48 10.03 2.63
N GLN A 34 23.56 9.88 3.59
CA GLN A 34 22.50 8.89 3.44
C GLN A 34 21.55 9.38 2.35
N LEU A 35 21.42 8.61 1.27
CA LEU A 35 20.65 8.93 0.05
C LEU A 35 19.22 9.45 0.28
N TRP A 36 18.60 9.15 1.44
CA TRP A 36 17.28 9.69 1.81
C TRP A 36 17.29 11.17 2.19
N GLN A 37 18.45 11.80 2.41
CA GLN A 37 18.52 13.27 2.60
C GLN A 37 18.23 14.03 1.30
N PHE A 38 18.29 13.35 0.14
CA PHE A 38 17.85 13.90 -1.15
C PHE A 38 16.42 13.49 -1.55
N ASP A 39 15.70 12.71 -0.73
CA ASP A 39 14.28 12.39 -0.96
C ASP A 39 13.37 13.64 -0.91
N PHE A 40 13.85 14.77 -0.36
CA PHE A 40 13.12 16.03 -0.31
C PHE A 40 13.05 16.79 -1.65
N LEU A 41 13.78 16.34 -2.68
CA LEU A 41 13.90 17.04 -3.96
C LEU A 41 13.77 16.11 -5.18
N VAL A 42 13.00 15.03 -5.06
CA VAL A 42 12.47 14.38 -6.27
C VAL A 42 11.43 15.35 -6.83
N PRO A 43 11.60 15.90 -8.05
CA PRO A 43 10.57 16.73 -8.61
C PRO A 43 9.32 15.86 -8.69
N ALA A 44 8.20 16.37 -8.16
CA ALA A 44 6.90 15.99 -8.67
C ALA A 44 7.07 15.94 -10.19
N ILE A 45 6.89 14.75 -10.79
CA ILE A 45 6.60 14.71 -12.22
C ILE A 45 5.51 15.76 -12.39
N SER A 46 5.76 16.76 -13.24
CA SER A 46 4.79 17.82 -13.44
C SER A 46 3.47 17.11 -13.63
N ALA A 47 2.47 17.44 -12.80
CA ALA A 47 1.15 16.88 -12.95
C ALA A 47 0.79 16.92 -14.45
N ASP A 48 1.22 17.94 -15.20
CA ASP A 48 1.07 18.10 -16.65
C ASP A 48 1.45 16.88 -17.53
N ASP A 49 2.54 16.16 -17.23
CA ASP A 49 2.94 14.97 -18.00
C ASP A 49 2.02 13.76 -17.71
N TRP A 50 1.38 13.74 -16.53
CA TRP A 50 0.34 12.79 -16.15
C TRP A 50 -1.08 13.27 -16.58
N LEU A 51 -1.29 14.59 -16.59
CA LEU A 51 -2.51 15.32 -16.92
C LEU A 51 -2.76 15.37 -18.43
N GLY A 52 -1.73 15.33 -19.28
CA GLY A 52 -1.86 15.45 -20.74
C GLY A 52 -2.76 14.37 -21.37
N GLY A 53 -2.81 13.17 -20.79
CA GLY A 53 -3.70 12.10 -21.23
C GLY A 53 -5.15 12.26 -20.75
N CYS A 54 -5.35 12.65 -19.49
CA CYS A 54 -6.68 12.67 -18.84
C CYS A 54 -7.42 14.01 -18.99
N ALA A 55 -6.71 15.14 -19.09
CA ALA A 55 -7.32 16.45 -19.36
C ALA A 55 -8.03 16.46 -20.73
N SER A 56 -7.52 15.70 -21.70
CA SER A 56 -8.18 15.50 -23.00
C SER A 56 -9.55 14.79 -22.87
N VAL A 57 -9.73 13.93 -21.86
CA VAL A 57 -10.97 13.18 -21.60
C VAL A 57 -11.99 14.04 -20.85
N ALA A 58 -11.54 14.87 -19.90
CA ALA A 58 -12.41 15.79 -19.18
C ALA A 58 -12.91 16.96 -20.06
N GLN A 59 -12.09 17.42 -21.01
CA GLN A 59 -12.46 18.50 -21.95
C GLN A 59 -13.37 18.04 -23.09
N THR A 60 -13.52 16.73 -23.32
CA THR A 60 -14.29 16.18 -24.46
C THR A 60 -15.71 15.77 -24.13
N VAL A 61 -16.23 16.02 -22.91
CA VAL A 61 -17.65 15.84 -22.59
C VAL A 61 -18.39 17.18 -22.77
N PRO A 62 -18.99 17.47 -23.93
CA PRO A 62 -19.61 18.75 -24.19
C PRO A 62 -21.00 18.75 -23.52
N GLY A 63 -21.22 19.61 -22.53
CA GLY A 63 -22.58 19.92 -22.02
C GLY A 63 -22.80 19.91 -20.50
N THR A 64 -21.80 19.61 -19.66
CA THR A 64 -21.99 19.50 -18.19
C THR A 64 -21.47 20.70 -17.37
N SER A 65 -20.95 21.75 -17.99
CA SER A 65 -20.21 22.83 -17.31
C SER A 65 -21.05 24.00 -16.76
N LYS A 66 -22.34 23.81 -16.43
CA LYS A 66 -23.13 24.87 -15.77
C LYS A 66 -23.47 24.52 -14.32
N GLY A 67 -22.60 24.93 -13.40
CA GLY A 67 -23.01 25.48 -12.10
C GLY A 67 -23.08 24.55 -10.88
N LEU A 68 -22.63 23.29 -10.94
CA LEU A 68 -22.48 22.50 -9.71
C LEU A 68 -21.18 22.93 -9.00
N ALA A 69 -21.31 23.64 -7.88
CA ALA A 69 -20.21 23.84 -6.96
C ALA A 69 -19.61 22.47 -6.63
N MET A 70 -18.34 22.25 -6.97
CA MET A 70 -17.65 21.01 -6.62
C MET A 70 -17.57 20.97 -5.09
N ILE A 71 -18.32 20.05 -4.48
CA ILE A 71 -18.16 19.73 -3.07
C ILE A 71 -16.73 19.21 -2.92
N PRO A 72 -15.88 19.80 -2.05
CA PRO A 72 -14.52 19.32 -1.83
C PRO A 72 -14.52 17.82 -1.58
N TRP A 73 -13.59 17.09 -2.18
CA TRP A 73 -13.56 15.63 -2.08
C TRP A 73 -13.58 15.17 -0.61
N ALA A 74 -12.90 15.88 0.29
CA ALA A 74 -12.86 15.60 1.73
C ALA A 74 -14.27 15.60 2.35
N GLU A 75 -15.14 16.52 1.93
CA GLU A 75 -16.52 16.59 2.39
C GLU A 75 -17.38 15.47 1.81
N GLN A 76 -17.17 15.08 0.54
CA GLN A 76 -17.81 13.90 -0.04
C GLN A 76 -17.43 12.62 0.72
N PHE A 77 -16.14 12.46 1.05
CA PHE A 77 -15.64 11.34 1.84
C PHE A 77 -16.18 11.35 3.24
N ARG A 78 -16.16 12.49 3.92
CA ARG A 78 -16.74 12.68 5.24
C ARG A 78 -18.21 12.29 5.25
N THR A 79 -18.96 12.75 4.25
CA THR A 79 -20.38 12.42 4.07
C THR A 79 -20.58 10.92 3.88
N LYS A 80 -19.80 10.27 3.01
CA LYS A 80 -19.87 8.82 2.79
C LYS A 80 -19.49 8.03 4.05
N LEU A 81 -18.41 8.41 4.70
CA LEU A 81 -17.88 7.78 5.91
C LEU A 81 -18.87 7.86 7.08
N PHE A 82 -19.67 8.93 7.15
CA PHE A 82 -20.63 9.17 8.24
C PHE A 82 -22.10 9.01 7.87
N SER A 83 -22.43 8.68 6.61
CA SER A 83 -23.79 8.28 6.20
C SER A 83 -24.21 6.96 6.87
N SER A 84 -25.44 6.46 6.69
CA SER A 84 -25.79 5.11 7.17
C SER A 84 -25.17 4.04 6.26
N PRO A 85 -24.76 2.87 6.78
CA PRO A 85 -24.12 1.85 5.94
C PRO A 85 -25.20 1.20 5.08
N LEU A 86 -24.88 0.87 3.83
CA LEU A 86 -25.72 -0.03 3.07
C LEU A 86 -25.42 -1.46 3.53
N PRO A 87 -26.42 -2.27 3.92
CA PRO A 87 -26.20 -3.64 4.32
C PRO A 87 -25.53 -4.42 3.17
N PRO A 88 -24.60 -5.34 3.48
CA PRO A 88 -23.99 -6.17 2.46
C PRO A 88 -25.08 -7.02 1.79
N LYS A 89 -25.11 -7.02 0.45
CA LYS A 89 -26.11 -7.80 -0.30
C LYS A 89 -25.92 -9.32 -0.16
N LEU A 90 -24.70 -9.76 0.07
CA LEU A 90 -24.29 -11.16 0.21
C LEU A 90 -23.13 -11.22 1.19
N LEU A 91 -23.29 -12.00 2.26
CA LEU A 91 -22.18 -12.33 3.15
C LEU A 91 -21.46 -13.56 2.57
N PRO A 92 -20.11 -13.54 2.46
CA PRO A 92 -19.36 -14.75 2.12
C PRO A 92 -19.59 -15.85 3.18
N GLU A 93 -19.17 -17.09 2.90
CA GLU A 93 -19.11 -18.12 3.95
C GLU A 93 -18.14 -17.66 5.05
N MET A 94 -18.70 -17.04 6.08
CA MET A 94 -17.97 -16.15 6.99
C MET A 94 -16.92 -16.85 7.86
N GLY A 95 -16.97 -18.18 7.95
CA GLY A 95 -15.97 -18.96 8.67
C GLY A 95 -14.63 -19.13 7.93
N SER A 96 -14.56 -18.81 6.64
CA SER A 96 -13.37 -19.09 5.81
C SER A 96 -12.54 -17.85 5.44
N VAL A 97 -12.94 -16.65 5.87
CA VAL A 97 -12.25 -15.41 5.50
C VAL A 97 -11.92 -14.57 6.72
N ALA A 98 -10.85 -13.76 6.64
CA ALA A 98 -10.46 -12.86 7.71
C ALA A 98 -9.90 -11.53 7.19
N PHE A 99 -10.05 -10.48 7.98
CA PHE A 99 -9.15 -9.34 7.90
C PHE A 99 -7.91 -9.63 8.77
N ALA A 100 -6.78 -9.02 8.44
CA ALA A 100 -5.61 -9.08 9.28
C ALA A 100 -4.87 -7.74 9.34
N THR A 101 -4.14 -7.53 10.42
CA THR A 101 -3.19 -6.42 10.56
C THR A 101 -2.01 -6.84 11.43
N LEU A 102 -1.00 -5.99 11.53
CA LEU A 102 0.19 -6.20 12.34
C LEU A 102 0.43 -5.00 13.25
N LEU A 103 0.45 -5.24 14.55
CA LEU A 103 0.95 -4.31 15.54
C LEU A 103 2.46 -4.51 15.68
N CYS A 104 3.22 -3.65 15.00
CA CYS A 104 4.67 -3.59 15.15
C CYS A 104 5.04 -2.62 16.27
N GLU A 105 5.49 -3.15 17.41
CA GLU A 105 6.22 -2.34 18.36
C GLU A 105 7.69 -2.23 17.93
N ASP A 106 8.17 -0.99 17.83
CA ASP A 106 9.58 -0.70 17.73
C ASP A 106 10.09 -0.74 19.19
N SER A 107 10.74 -1.84 19.58
CA SER A 107 11.08 -2.25 20.96
C SER A 107 11.84 -1.23 21.80
N THR A 108 12.20 -0.08 21.22
CA THR A 108 12.93 1.00 21.85
C THR A 108 12.04 2.00 22.59
N HIS A 109 10.71 1.99 22.40
CA HIS A 109 9.81 2.99 23.02
C HIS A 109 8.42 2.45 23.35
N SER A 110 8.19 2.11 24.63
CA SER A 110 6.90 1.66 25.18
C SER A 110 5.72 2.59 24.86
N ASP A 111 5.96 3.90 24.78
CA ASP A 111 4.90 4.88 24.50
C ASP A 111 4.26 4.68 23.12
N ARG A 112 4.97 4.05 22.18
CA ARG A 112 4.48 3.85 20.81
C ARG A 112 3.43 2.77 20.68
N PHE A 113 3.38 1.83 21.62
CA PHE A 113 2.33 0.81 21.60
C PHE A 113 0.93 1.48 21.68
N SER A 114 0.80 2.53 22.49
CA SER A 114 -0.42 3.33 22.60
C SER A 114 -0.83 4.01 21.28
N GLU A 115 0.14 4.47 20.47
CA GLU A 115 -0.12 5.10 19.18
C GLU A 115 -0.65 4.08 18.16
N TRP A 116 -0.07 2.88 18.15
CA TRP A 116 -0.54 1.81 17.27
C TRP A 116 -1.89 1.24 17.68
N LEU A 117 -2.18 1.15 18.99
CA LEU A 117 -3.52 0.84 19.47
C LEU A 117 -4.55 1.90 19.05
N ARG A 118 -4.18 3.19 19.10
CA ARG A 118 -5.02 4.28 18.59
C ARG A 118 -5.30 4.11 17.09
N ALA A 119 -4.28 3.79 16.31
CA ALA A 119 -4.42 3.52 14.88
C ALA A 119 -5.32 2.30 14.60
N LEU A 120 -5.15 1.24 15.39
CA LEU A 120 -6.02 0.06 15.35
C LEU A 120 -7.47 0.42 15.64
N ASP A 121 -7.74 1.29 16.61
CA ASP A 121 -9.10 1.70 16.95
C ASP A 121 -9.78 2.46 15.79
N VAL A 122 -9.04 3.35 15.10
CA VAL A 122 -9.52 4.01 13.87
C VAL A 122 -9.78 3.01 12.75
N MET A 123 -8.84 2.11 12.50
CA MET A 123 -8.97 1.09 11.47
C MET A 123 -10.18 0.18 11.76
N LEU A 124 -10.31 -0.32 12.99
CA LEU A 124 -11.41 -1.18 13.44
C LEU A 124 -12.77 -0.49 13.32
N TRP A 125 -12.86 0.78 13.73
CA TRP A 125 -14.08 1.57 13.55
C TRP A 125 -14.47 1.64 12.07
N SER A 126 -13.50 1.92 11.20
CA SER A 126 -13.74 2.04 9.76
C SER A 126 -14.11 0.70 9.11
N LEU A 127 -13.54 -0.42 9.58
CA LEU A 127 -13.94 -1.75 9.16
C LEU A 127 -15.38 -2.06 9.57
N ARG A 128 -15.73 -1.88 10.85
CA ARG A 128 -17.11 -2.09 11.34
C ARG A 128 -18.12 -1.25 10.58
N ARG A 129 -17.75 -0.03 10.23
CA ARG A 129 -18.57 0.88 9.43
C ARG A 129 -18.96 0.30 8.07
N PHE A 130 -18.06 -0.41 7.39
CA PHE A 130 -18.30 -0.93 6.03
C PHE A 130 -18.53 -2.45 5.95
N HIS A 131 -18.22 -3.17 7.03
CA HIS A 131 -18.19 -4.63 7.10
C HIS A 131 -18.87 -5.22 8.34
N GLY A 132 -19.35 -4.36 9.24
CA GLY A 132 -20.14 -4.79 10.37
C GLY A 132 -21.59 -5.08 9.98
N VAL A 133 -22.25 -5.86 10.82
CA VAL A 133 -23.70 -6.08 10.78
C VAL A 133 -24.29 -5.53 12.06
N GLU A 134 -25.36 -4.76 11.90
CA GLU A 134 -26.15 -4.26 13.01
C GLU A 134 -26.97 -5.42 13.59
N GLY A 135 -26.77 -5.71 14.88
CA GLY A 135 -27.60 -6.67 15.59
C GLY A 135 -28.96 -6.09 15.97
N ASP A 136 -29.84 -6.94 16.52
CA ASP A 136 -31.18 -6.53 16.99
C ASP A 136 -31.14 -5.44 18.08
N ASP A 137 -30.00 -5.29 18.76
CA ASP A 137 -29.71 -4.27 19.77
C ASP A 137 -29.17 -2.96 19.19
N GLY A 138 -29.15 -2.83 17.86
CA GLY A 138 -28.58 -1.67 17.15
C GLY A 138 -27.04 -1.60 17.19
N GLN A 139 -26.37 -2.60 17.78
CA GLN A 139 -24.91 -2.61 17.87
C GLN A 139 -24.31 -3.18 16.59
N VAL A 140 -23.42 -2.40 15.97
CA VAL A 140 -22.67 -2.83 14.78
C VAL A 140 -21.52 -3.73 15.21
N ARG A 141 -21.63 -5.02 14.90
CA ARG A 141 -20.62 -6.04 15.20
C ARG A 141 -19.83 -6.39 13.96
N GLN A 142 -18.52 -6.56 14.13
CA GLN A 142 -17.64 -7.03 13.07
C GLN A 142 -17.96 -8.51 12.79
N VAL A 143 -18.27 -8.85 11.54
CA VAL A 143 -18.69 -10.22 11.19
C VAL A 143 -17.57 -11.07 10.60
N VAL A 144 -16.60 -10.42 9.95
CA VAL A 144 -15.36 -11.07 9.51
C VAL A 144 -14.29 -10.82 10.57
N PRO A 145 -13.69 -11.86 11.16
CA PRO A 145 -12.71 -11.68 12.22
C PRO A 145 -11.56 -10.77 11.76
N LEU A 146 -11.11 -9.88 12.65
CA LEU A 146 -9.88 -9.13 12.46
C LEU A 146 -8.78 -9.80 13.28
N LEU A 147 -7.86 -10.45 12.58
CA LEU A 147 -6.66 -11.05 13.16
C LEU A 147 -5.63 -9.94 13.41
N VAL A 148 -5.17 -9.79 14.64
CA VAL A 148 -4.14 -8.80 14.98
C VAL A 148 -2.87 -9.54 15.34
N LEU A 149 -1.91 -9.53 14.42
CA LEU A 149 -0.59 -10.09 14.67
C LEU A 149 0.17 -9.15 15.59
N PHE A 150 0.83 -9.70 16.60
CA PHE A 150 1.69 -8.93 17.50
C PHE A 150 2.83 -9.83 18.00
N GLN A 151 3.87 -9.22 18.56
CA GLN A 151 5.06 -9.97 18.99
C GLN A 151 4.72 -10.83 20.21
N GLU A 152 5.06 -12.11 20.19
CA GLU A 152 4.76 -13.08 21.26
C GLU A 152 5.29 -12.62 22.63
N GLU A 153 6.37 -11.85 22.63
CA GLU A 153 7.00 -11.27 23.82
C GLU A 153 6.06 -10.29 24.57
N PHE A 154 5.11 -9.68 23.87
CA PHE A 154 4.12 -8.75 24.44
C PHE A 154 2.77 -9.41 24.76
N HIS A 155 2.69 -10.75 24.74
CA HIS A 155 1.45 -11.49 24.97
C HIS A 155 0.67 -11.04 26.20
N HIS A 156 1.33 -10.94 27.36
CA HIS A 156 0.64 -10.59 28.61
C HIS A 156 0.07 -9.17 28.62
N GLU A 157 0.67 -8.22 27.90
CA GLU A 157 0.23 -6.83 27.84
C GLU A 157 -0.79 -6.59 26.72
N ALA A 158 -0.49 -7.09 25.52
CA ALA A 158 -1.32 -6.86 24.34
C ALA A 158 -2.62 -7.65 24.35
N TRP A 159 -2.61 -8.89 24.86
CA TRP A 159 -3.76 -9.79 24.74
C TRP A 159 -5.04 -9.24 25.37
N PRO A 160 -5.07 -8.79 26.64
CA PRO A 160 -6.30 -8.27 27.24
C PRO A 160 -6.84 -7.03 26.52
N LEU A 161 -5.93 -6.16 26.05
CA LEU A 161 -6.26 -4.93 25.33
C LEU A 161 -6.90 -5.22 23.96
N LEU A 162 -6.44 -6.28 23.29
CA LEU A 162 -6.97 -6.73 22.01
C LEU A 162 -8.31 -7.48 22.17
N GLU A 163 -8.42 -8.37 23.17
CA GLU A 163 -9.69 -9.04 23.48
C GLU A 163 -10.80 -8.04 23.82
N GLN A 164 -10.49 -7.01 24.62
CA GLN A 164 -11.45 -5.95 24.96
C GLN A 164 -11.99 -5.22 23.72
N ARG A 165 -11.19 -5.13 22.64
CA ARG A 165 -11.59 -4.53 21.37
C ARG A 165 -12.45 -5.46 20.52
N GLY A 166 -12.60 -6.73 20.89
CA GLY A 166 -13.32 -7.73 20.11
C GLY A 166 -12.60 -8.10 18.80
N VAL A 167 -11.26 -8.07 18.81
CA VAL A 167 -10.42 -8.60 17.73
C VAL A 167 -9.84 -9.95 18.14
N VAL A 168 -9.25 -10.69 17.20
CA VAL A 168 -8.60 -11.98 17.47
C VAL A 168 -7.09 -11.74 17.63
N PRO A 169 -6.54 -11.77 18.86
CA PRO A 169 -5.11 -11.61 19.07
C PRO A 169 -4.37 -12.82 18.49
N LEU A 170 -3.30 -12.57 17.73
CA LEU A 170 -2.45 -13.62 17.16
C LEU A 170 -0.98 -13.37 17.52
N PRO A 171 -0.50 -13.89 18.67
CA PRO A 171 0.91 -13.80 19.03
C PRO A 171 1.73 -14.56 17.99
N VAL A 172 2.77 -13.92 17.48
CA VAL A 172 3.68 -14.52 16.52
C VAL A 172 5.12 -14.26 16.95
N GLY A 173 5.88 -15.35 17.03
CA GLY A 173 7.31 -15.29 17.28
C GLY A 173 8.07 -14.63 16.14
N GLU A 174 9.38 -14.53 16.30
CA GLU A 174 10.25 -14.02 15.25
C GLU A 174 10.23 -14.92 14.01
N PHE A 175 10.19 -14.27 12.84
CA PHE A 175 10.34 -14.98 11.59
C PHE A 175 11.84 -15.16 11.30
N PRO A 176 12.32 -16.39 11.05
CA PRO A 176 13.74 -16.63 10.89
C PRO A 176 14.26 -15.97 9.62
N ALA A 177 15.18 -15.02 9.77
CA ALA A 177 15.80 -14.28 8.70
C ALA A 177 17.32 -14.34 8.83
N ALA A 178 18.03 -14.42 7.69
CA ALA A 178 19.46 -14.16 7.70
C ALA A 178 19.73 -12.72 8.16
N PRO A 179 20.91 -12.43 8.73
CA PRO A 179 21.28 -11.05 9.07
C PRO A 179 21.18 -10.12 7.85
N LEU A 180 20.71 -8.90 8.10
CA LEU A 180 20.76 -7.80 7.14
C LEU A 180 21.95 -6.90 7.48
N PRO A 181 22.55 -6.21 6.50
CA PRO A 181 23.67 -5.30 6.76
C PRO A 181 23.23 -4.04 7.52
N GLY A 182 24.09 -3.57 8.41
CA GLY A 182 23.74 -2.56 9.41
C GLY A 182 22.77 -3.11 10.44
N ASN A 183 22.57 -2.43 11.58
CA ASN A 183 21.57 -2.83 12.59
C ASN A 183 20.11 -2.64 12.09
N LEU A 184 19.85 -2.89 10.80
CA LEU A 184 18.56 -2.86 10.12
C LEU A 184 17.76 -4.11 10.50
N HIS A 185 17.61 -4.36 11.79
CA HIS A 185 16.72 -5.37 12.33
C HIS A 185 15.27 -4.88 12.21
N ARG A 186 14.74 -4.74 10.99
CA ARG A 186 13.28 -4.60 10.78
C ARG A 186 12.58 -5.94 10.93
N VAL A 187 12.97 -6.72 11.94
CA VAL A 187 12.51 -8.10 12.21
C VAL A 187 11.01 -8.13 12.46
N ALA A 188 10.45 -7.06 13.01
CA ALA A 188 9.02 -6.92 13.27
C ALA A 188 8.18 -7.08 12.00
N ALA A 189 8.62 -6.55 10.87
CA ALA A 189 7.80 -6.54 9.65
C ALA A 189 7.65 -7.93 9.02
N TRP A 190 8.66 -8.82 9.17
CA TRP A 190 8.58 -10.20 8.69
C TRP A 190 7.48 -11.02 9.34
N ARG A 191 6.99 -10.60 10.51
CA ARG A 191 5.93 -11.31 11.23
C ARG A 191 4.65 -11.43 10.42
N ARG A 192 4.36 -10.50 9.49
CA ARG A 192 3.19 -10.64 8.60
C ARG A 192 3.27 -11.84 7.67
N LEU A 193 4.45 -12.41 7.43
CA LEU A 193 4.58 -13.62 6.63
C LEU A 193 3.90 -14.83 7.31
N HIS A 194 3.66 -14.80 8.63
CA HIS A 194 2.87 -15.83 9.34
C HIS A 194 1.45 -15.97 8.82
N LEU A 195 0.88 -14.96 8.16
CA LEU A 195 -0.45 -15.03 7.55
C LEU A 195 -0.58 -16.19 6.56
N TRP A 196 0.51 -16.57 5.89
CA TRP A 196 0.51 -17.67 4.94
C TRP A 196 0.38 -19.05 5.61
N SER A 197 0.67 -19.17 6.90
CA SER A 197 0.49 -20.43 7.65
C SER A 197 -0.95 -20.65 8.13
N LEU A 198 -1.82 -19.65 8.02
CA LEU A 198 -3.18 -19.68 8.56
C LEU A 198 -4.17 -20.38 7.61
N THR A 199 -3.87 -21.63 7.28
CA THR A 199 -4.60 -22.46 6.27
C THR A 199 -6.05 -22.81 6.65
N SER A 200 -6.48 -22.49 7.87
CA SER A 200 -7.90 -22.52 8.25
C SER A 200 -8.74 -21.45 7.52
N PHE A 201 -8.10 -20.41 7.00
CA PHE A 201 -8.75 -19.39 6.18
C PHE A 201 -8.48 -19.66 4.70
N ARG A 202 -9.54 -19.59 3.90
CA ARG A 202 -9.47 -19.56 2.44
C ARG A 202 -8.85 -18.26 1.95
N ARG A 203 -9.13 -17.13 2.61
CA ARG A 203 -8.63 -15.82 2.20
C ARG A 203 -8.46 -14.84 3.33
N ILE A 204 -7.37 -14.09 3.29
CA ILE A 204 -7.07 -13.01 4.22
C ILE A 204 -6.88 -11.71 3.44
N VAL A 205 -7.56 -10.65 3.87
CA VAL A 205 -7.29 -9.27 3.44
C VAL A 205 -6.49 -8.61 4.55
N TYR A 206 -5.20 -8.41 4.31
CA TYR A 206 -4.32 -7.71 5.22
C TYR A 206 -4.30 -6.21 4.93
N LEU A 207 -4.36 -5.44 6.01
CA LEU A 207 -4.27 -3.99 6.04
C LEU A 207 -3.18 -3.60 7.04
N ASP A 208 -2.28 -2.69 6.68
CA ASP A 208 -1.40 -2.07 7.67
C ASP A 208 -2.25 -1.33 8.72
N THR A 209 -1.80 -1.29 9.97
CA THR A 209 -2.57 -0.71 11.08
C THR A 209 -2.84 0.79 10.88
N ASP A 210 -1.99 1.47 10.12
CA ASP A 210 -2.14 2.87 9.70
C ASP A 210 -2.96 3.02 8.41
N THR A 211 -4.05 2.28 8.30
CA THR A 211 -5.01 2.41 7.20
C THR A 211 -6.36 2.91 7.69
N LEU A 212 -7.09 3.60 6.82
CA LEU A 212 -8.47 4.01 7.02
C LEU A 212 -9.34 3.45 5.89
N VAL A 213 -10.29 2.59 6.22
CA VAL A 213 -11.24 2.04 5.25
C VAL A 213 -12.32 3.09 4.97
N THR A 214 -12.48 3.47 3.70
CA THR A 214 -13.43 4.51 3.24
C THR A 214 -14.50 3.95 2.30
N GLY A 215 -14.50 2.64 2.10
CA GLY A 215 -15.52 1.93 1.34
C GLY A 215 -15.43 0.41 1.53
N SER A 216 -16.44 -0.30 1.06
CA SER A 216 -16.50 -1.75 1.19
C SER A 216 -15.39 -2.48 0.45
N LEU A 217 -14.71 -3.38 1.15
CA LEU A 217 -13.68 -4.30 0.66
C LEU A 217 -14.21 -5.69 0.29
N TRP A 218 -15.53 -5.91 0.24
CA TRP A 218 -16.12 -7.25 0.03
C TRP A 218 -15.65 -7.91 -1.26
N HIS A 219 -15.42 -7.09 -2.30
CA HIS A 219 -14.91 -7.56 -3.56
C HIS A 219 -13.56 -8.26 -3.41
N LEU A 220 -12.67 -7.83 -2.49
CA LEU A 220 -11.37 -8.49 -2.29
C LEU A 220 -11.52 -9.93 -1.82
N PHE A 221 -12.55 -10.24 -1.03
CA PHE A 221 -12.86 -11.62 -0.63
C PHE A 221 -13.42 -12.48 -1.76
N GLN A 222 -13.87 -11.86 -2.86
CA GLN A 222 -14.46 -12.53 -4.04
C GLN A 222 -13.45 -12.76 -5.17
N LEU A 223 -12.14 -12.52 -4.93
CA LEU A 223 -11.11 -12.88 -5.90
C LEU A 223 -11.22 -14.37 -6.29
N PRO A 224 -10.85 -14.77 -7.52
CA PRO A 224 -10.81 -16.20 -7.87
C PRO A 224 -9.85 -16.96 -6.95
N ASP A 225 -10.16 -18.21 -6.59
CA ASP A 225 -9.28 -19.05 -5.74
C ASP A 225 -7.93 -19.32 -6.39
N SER A 226 -7.85 -19.22 -7.71
CA SER A 226 -6.58 -19.25 -8.41
C SER A 226 -5.64 -18.12 -7.99
N VAL A 227 -6.15 -16.96 -7.51
CA VAL A 227 -5.32 -15.83 -7.06
C VAL A 227 -4.78 -16.13 -5.67
N HIS A 228 -3.46 -16.34 -5.58
CA HIS A 228 -2.78 -16.65 -4.32
C HIS A 228 -2.38 -15.37 -3.60
N PHE A 229 -1.93 -14.37 -4.35
CA PHE A 229 -1.46 -13.10 -3.83
C PHE A 229 -1.96 -11.96 -4.72
N ALA A 230 -2.49 -10.92 -4.09
CA ALA A 230 -2.77 -9.66 -4.76
C ALA A 230 -2.40 -8.49 -3.85
N ALA A 231 -1.87 -7.42 -4.42
CA ALA A 231 -1.53 -6.21 -3.67
C ALA A 231 -1.79 -4.97 -4.52
N SER A 232 -1.94 -3.81 -3.87
CA SER A 232 -2.06 -2.55 -4.60
C SER A 232 -0.79 -2.32 -5.41
N GLY A 233 -0.92 -1.83 -6.64
CA GLY A 233 0.24 -1.29 -7.34
C GLY A 233 0.73 -0.03 -6.64
N PHE A 234 2.04 0.21 -6.64
CA PHE A 234 2.49 1.59 -6.55
C PHE A 234 2.24 2.30 -7.88
N GLY A 235 1.87 3.58 -7.83
CA GLY A 235 1.68 4.42 -9.01
C GLY A 235 2.90 4.39 -9.95
N LEU A 236 2.70 4.85 -11.19
CA LEU A 236 3.69 4.76 -12.28
C LEU A 236 5.07 5.31 -11.90
N ASP A 237 5.12 6.36 -11.07
CA ASP A 237 6.35 7.03 -10.63
C ASP A 237 7.27 6.11 -9.82
N HIS A 238 6.69 5.26 -8.97
CA HIS A 238 7.43 4.29 -8.17
C HIS A 238 7.96 3.13 -9.02
N GLN A 239 7.28 2.79 -10.11
CA GLN A 239 7.75 1.74 -11.03
C GLN A 239 8.95 2.20 -11.84
N LEU A 240 8.99 3.49 -12.19
CA LEU A 240 10.10 4.10 -12.92
C LEU A 240 11.32 4.37 -12.03
N LEU A 241 11.11 4.74 -10.77
CA LEU A 241 12.20 5.21 -9.90
C LEU A 241 12.70 4.17 -8.90
N ARG A 242 11.85 3.22 -8.48
CA ARG A 242 12.13 2.35 -7.33
C ARG A 242 12.07 0.85 -7.64
N HIS A 243 11.70 0.45 -8.86
CA HIS A 243 11.54 -0.95 -9.29
C HIS A 243 10.57 -1.81 -8.44
N GLN A 244 10.03 -1.26 -7.36
CA GLN A 244 9.02 -1.84 -6.50
C GLN A 244 7.64 -1.62 -7.12
N ARG A 245 6.93 -2.72 -7.35
CA ARG A 245 5.64 -2.66 -8.05
C ARG A 245 4.45 -2.74 -7.12
N LEU A 246 4.61 -3.34 -5.94
CA LEU A 246 3.52 -3.68 -5.04
C LEU A 246 3.65 -2.93 -3.71
N ASN A 247 2.55 -2.33 -3.27
CA ASN A 247 2.37 -1.86 -1.92
C ASN A 247 1.65 -2.93 -1.10
N THR A 248 2.28 -3.39 -0.03
CA THR A 248 1.78 -4.47 0.82
C THR A 248 1.01 -3.97 2.04
N GLY A 249 0.80 -2.65 2.18
CA GLY A 249 -0.10 -2.11 3.20
C GLY A 249 -1.57 -2.38 2.91
N VAL A 250 -1.90 -2.79 1.68
CA VAL A 250 -3.11 -3.53 1.38
C VAL A 250 -2.73 -4.73 0.51
N LEU A 251 -2.91 -5.93 1.04
CA LEU A 251 -2.73 -7.16 0.28
C LEU A 251 -3.84 -8.16 0.57
N VAL A 252 -4.07 -9.02 -0.40
CA VAL A 252 -4.97 -10.17 -0.31
C VAL A 252 -4.13 -11.41 -0.53
N LEU A 253 -4.27 -12.39 0.35
CA LEU A 253 -3.60 -13.67 0.21
C LEU A 253 -4.55 -14.85 0.45
N SER A 254 -4.22 -15.96 -0.18
CA SER A 254 -4.81 -17.28 0.08
C SER A 254 -3.74 -18.08 0.84
N PRO A 255 -3.89 -18.28 2.17
CA PRO A 255 -2.88 -18.98 2.97
C PRO A 255 -2.51 -20.35 2.38
N ASP A 256 -1.22 -20.66 2.38
CA ASP A 256 -0.67 -21.86 1.75
C ASP A 256 0.63 -22.25 2.48
N GLN A 257 0.65 -23.49 2.98
CA GLN A 257 1.75 -23.99 3.79
C GLN A 257 3.05 -24.16 3.00
N GLU A 258 2.98 -24.50 1.71
CA GLU A 258 4.14 -24.61 0.83
C GLU A 258 4.74 -23.24 0.55
N VAL A 259 3.89 -22.24 0.27
CA VAL A 259 4.32 -20.84 0.08
C VAL A 259 4.96 -20.30 1.36
N PHE A 260 4.36 -20.55 2.52
CA PHE A 260 4.91 -20.18 3.82
C PHE A 260 6.29 -20.82 4.05
N ALA A 261 6.42 -22.14 3.83
CA ALA A 261 7.68 -22.86 3.97
C ALA A 261 8.76 -22.32 3.01
N ALA A 262 8.39 -22.02 1.76
CA ALA A 262 9.29 -21.44 0.77
C ALA A 262 9.78 -20.05 1.21
N MET A 263 8.88 -19.14 1.59
CA MET A 263 9.27 -17.81 2.09
C MET A 263 10.19 -17.91 3.30
N ARG A 264 9.87 -18.79 4.25
CA ARG A 264 10.69 -19.07 5.43
C ARG A 264 12.09 -19.53 5.05
N SER A 265 12.21 -20.43 4.09
CA SER A 265 13.50 -20.94 3.62
C SER A 265 14.33 -19.86 2.91
N VAL A 266 13.70 -19.09 2.01
CA VAL A 266 14.35 -17.99 1.27
C VAL A 266 14.87 -16.92 2.21
N LEU A 267 14.05 -16.49 3.18
CA LEU A 267 14.41 -15.45 4.13
C LEU A 267 15.49 -15.91 5.12
N LYS A 268 15.36 -17.14 5.65
CA LYS A 268 16.37 -17.75 6.54
C LYS A 268 17.74 -17.89 5.86
N ARG A 269 17.76 -18.23 4.57
CA ARG A 269 18.99 -18.38 3.77
C ARG A 269 19.52 -17.06 3.20
N GLY A 270 18.75 -15.97 3.30
CA GLY A 270 19.13 -14.65 2.76
C GLY A 270 19.22 -14.59 1.25
N LEU A 271 18.52 -15.46 0.50
CA LEU A 271 18.74 -15.62 -0.95
C LEU A 271 18.41 -14.36 -1.78
N LEU A 272 17.59 -13.46 -1.22
CA LEU A 272 17.25 -12.18 -1.85
C LEU A 272 17.98 -10.98 -1.22
N HIS A 273 18.80 -11.19 -0.18
CA HIS A 273 19.45 -10.10 0.57
C HIS A 273 20.43 -9.31 -0.28
N ASP A 274 21.08 -9.99 -1.22
CA ASP A 274 22.02 -9.37 -2.13
C ASP A 274 21.39 -8.74 -3.37
N HIS A 275 20.07 -8.92 -3.57
CA HIS A 275 19.38 -8.41 -4.75
C HIS A 275 19.45 -6.88 -4.81
N PRO A 276 19.88 -6.27 -5.94
CA PRO A 276 20.06 -4.82 -6.04
C PRO A 276 18.80 -4.03 -5.67
N GLU A 277 17.62 -4.46 -6.12
CA GLU A 277 16.36 -3.78 -5.77
C GLU A 277 16.06 -3.82 -4.27
N PHE A 278 16.36 -4.91 -3.57
CA PHE A 278 16.11 -5.00 -2.13
C PHE A 278 17.04 -4.06 -1.36
N LYS A 279 18.31 -3.99 -1.76
CA LYS A 279 19.32 -3.06 -1.23
C LYS A 279 18.93 -1.61 -1.48
N LEU A 280 18.56 -1.28 -2.71
CA LEU A 280 18.12 0.07 -3.11
C LEU A 280 16.87 0.52 -2.34
N GLN A 281 15.98 -0.41 -1.99
CA GLN A 281 14.81 -0.13 -1.15
C GLN A 281 15.12 -0.13 0.35
N GLY A 282 16.39 -0.18 0.78
CA GLY A 282 16.75 -0.12 2.19
C GLY A 282 16.29 -1.33 2.99
N TYR A 283 16.25 -2.51 2.36
CA TYR A 283 15.88 -3.79 2.98
C TYR A 283 14.45 -3.81 3.55
N LEU A 284 13.53 -3.08 2.92
CA LEU A 284 12.11 -3.09 3.28
C LEU A 284 11.48 -4.44 2.95
N ASP A 285 10.74 -4.99 3.90
CA ASP A 285 10.06 -6.28 3.75
C ASP A 285 9.05 -6.30 2.60
N GLN A 286 8.40 -5.17 2.30
CA GLN A 286 7.57 -5.02 1.10
C GLN A 286 8.35 -5.24 -0.20
N ALA A 287 9.59 -4.73 -0.29
CA ALA A 287 10.43 -4.95 -1.46
C ALA A 287 10.84 -6.42 -1.55
N TRP A 288 11.11 -7.06 -0.42
CA TRP A 288 11.36 -8.49 -0.37
C TRP A 288 10.17 -9.33 -0.80
N VAL A 289 8.95 -9.03 -0.32
CA VAL A 289 7.71 -9.72 -0.72
C VAL A 289 7.49 -9.57 -2.23
N ASP A 290 7.67 -8.35 -2.75
CA ASP A 290 7.59 -8.11 -4.20
C ASP A 290 8.63 -8.95 -4.95
N LEU A 291 9.88 -9.04 -4.50
CA LEU A 291 10.90 -9.86 -5.15
C LEU A 291 10.62 -11.37 -5.04
N PHE A 292 10.23 -11.85 -3.86
CA PHE A 292 9.89 -13.25 -3.64
C PHE A 292 8.82 -13.71 -4.63
N PHE A 293 7.69 -13.01 -4.69
CA PHE A 293 6.63 -13.33 -5.64
C PHE A 293 7.01 -13.06 -7.10
N ARG A 294 8.16 -12.45 -7.38
CA ARG A 294 8.64 -12.19 -8.76
C ARG A 294 9.36 -13.41 -9.28
N TYR A 295 10.15 -14.00 -8.41
CA TYR A 295 11.02 -15.12 -8.75
C TYR A 295 10.42 -16.48 -8.38
N ALA A 296 9.48 -16.54 -7.43
CA ALA A 296 8.80 -17.77 -7.05
C ALA A 296 7.73 -18.20 -8.07
N THR A 297 7.19 -17.29 -8.89
CA THR A 297 6.15 -17.61 -9.88
C THR A 297 6.73 -17.76 -11.30
N ARG A 298 6.31 -18.81 -12.03
CA ARG A 298 6.56 -18.92 -13.49
C ARG A 298 5.53 -18.16 -14.32
N ARG A 299 4.42 -17.73 -13.72
CA ARG A 299 3.34 -17.08 -14.47
C ARG A 299 3.66 -15.60 -14.63
N ALA A 300 3.47 -15.08 -15.84
CA ALA A 300 3.63 -13.66 -16.10
C ALA A 300 2.77 -12.85 -15.11
N ARG A 301 3.40 -11.92 -14.41
CA ARG A 301 2.70 -10.93 -13.58
C ARG A 301 1.80 -10.07 -14.45
N GLY A 302 0.69 -9.62 -13.89
CA GLY A 302 -0.14 -8.59 -14.54
C GLY A 302 -1.44 -9.10 -15.14
N GLY A 303 -1.92 -10.27 -14.71
CA GLY A 303 -3.35 -10.52 -14.73
C GLY A 303 -4.05 -9.47 -13.87
N LEU A 304 -4.53 -8.38 -14.47
CA LEU A 304 -5.53 -7.52 -13.85
C LEU A 304 -6.74 -8.41 -13.56
N VAL A 305 -7.16 -8.50 -12.30
CA VAL A 305 -8.40 -9.20 -11.97
C VAL A 305 -9.56 -8.36 -12.50
N ARG A 306 -10.01 -8.69 -13.71
CA ARG A 306 -11.08 -7.97 -14.39
C ARG A 306 -12.42 -8.39 -13.79
N TRP A 307 -12.94 -7.56 -12.88
CA TRP A 307 -14.20 -7.79 -12.18
C TRP A 307 -15.45 -7.85 -13.09
N ARG A 308 -15.34 -7.50 -14.38
CA ARG A 308 -16.33 -7.69 -15.48
C ARG A 308 -15.67 -7.31 -16.82
N LYS A 309 -16.22 -7.77 -17.96
CA LYS A 309 -15.86 -7.31 -19.33
C LYS A 309 -16.01 -5.78 -19.43
N VAL A 310 -14.98 -5.04 -19.05
CA VAL A 310 -14.75 -3.69 -19.57
C VAL A 310 -14.13 -3.91 -20.95
N GLN A 311 -14.79 -3.43 -22.00
CA GLN A 311 -14.20 -3.41 -23.35
C GLN A 311 -12.82 -2.76 -23.25
N ALA A 312 -11.83 -3.42 -23.87
CA ALA A 312 -10.39 -3.16 -23.76
C ALA A 312 -10.01 -1.75 -23.26
N GLY A 313 -9.73 -1.64 -21.96
CA GLY A 313 -8.83 -0.59 -21.47
C GLY A 313 -7.42 -0.84 -21.99
N PRO A 314 -6.57 0.20 -22.08
CA PRO A 314 -5.22 0.08 -22.61
C PRO A 314 -4.47 -1.02 -21.86
N ARG A 315 -3.77 -1.88 -22.61
CA ARG A 315 -2.84 -2.85 -22.03
C ARG A 315 -1.87 -2.07 -21.14
N ASN A 316 -1.44 -2.66 -20.03
CA ASN A 316 -0.25 -2.20 -19.31
C ASN A 316 0.93 -2.39 -20.28
N LEU A 317 1.17 -1.38 -21.10
CA LEU A 317 2.34 -1.32 -21.95
C LEU A 317 3.55 -1.29 -21.03
N SER A 318 4.60 -2.06 -21.33
CA SER A 318 5.84 -1.92 -20.58
C SER A 318 6.36 -0.49 -20.73
N VAL A 319 7.12 0.00 -19.74
CA VAL A 319 7.76 1.33 -19.82
C VAL A 319 8.54 1.52 -21.13
N THR A 320 9.11 0.44 -21.66
CA THR A 320 9.82 0.43 -22.95
C THR A 320 8.92 0.56 -24.17
N GLU A 321 7.64 0.22 -24.06
CA GLU A 321 6.64 0.39 -25.13
C GLU A 321 6.03 1.79 -25.14
N VAL A 322 5.98 2.48 -23.99
CA VAL A 322 5.44 3.85 -23.85
C VAL A 322 6.52 4.92 -24.05
N CYS A 323 7.72 4.66 -23.54
CA CYS A 323 8.91 5.48 -23.69
C CYS A 323 10.06 4.58 -24.13
N PRO A 324 10.21 4.32 -25.45
CA PRO A 324 11.37 3.60 -25.93
C PRO A 324 12.62 4.37 -25.48
N PRO A 325 13.63 3.69 -24.91
CA PRO A 325 14.86 4.35 -24.52
C PRO A 325 15.47 5.05 -25.75
N PRO A 326 16.21 6.17 -25.55
CA PRO A 326 16.99 6.79 -26.62
C PRO A 326 17.78 5.74 -27.39
N ALA A 327 17.91 5.89 -28.72
CA ALA A 327 18.57 4.89 -29.58
C ALA A 327 20.02 4.58 -29.17
N ASP A 328 20.60 5.44 -28.34
CA ASP A 328 21.96 5.40 -27.79
C ASP A 328 22.01 5.10 -26.28
N ALA A 329 20.88 4.88 -25.61
CA ALA A 329 20.89 4.46 -24.23
C ALA A 329 21.46 3.05 -24.12
N GLU A 330 22.58 2.91 -23.40
CA GLU A 330 23.08 1.60 -23.00
C GLU A 330 21.92 0.82 -22.39
N ALA A 331 21.67 -0.38 -22.92
CA ALA A 331 20.74 -1.31 -22.30
C ALA A 331 21.10 -1.38 -20.81
N PRO A 332 20.12 -1.19 -19.89
CA PRO A 332 20.42 -1.28 -18.47
C PRO A 332 21.18 -2.58 -18.28
N ARG A 333 22.40 -2.50 -17.70
CA ARG A 333 23.25 -3.67 -17.46
C ARG A 333 22.33 -4.76 -16.98
N GLU A 334 22.21 -5.82 -17.79
CA GLU A 334 21.32 -6.93 -17.54
C GLU A 334 21.56 -7.30 -16.08
N VAL A 335 20.53 -7.11 -15.25
CA VAL A 335 20.66 -7.41 -13.82
C VAL A 335 21.05 -8.86 -13.82
N GLN A 336 22.33 -9.15 -13.51
CA GLN A 336 22.85 -10.49 -13.47
C GLN A 336 21.85 -11.29 -12.67
N GLU A 337 21.17 -12.24 -13.32
CA GLU A 337 20.06 -12.98 -12.73
C GLU A 337 20.61 -13.66 -11.48
N SER A 338 20.44 -13.00 -10.33
CA SER A 338 20.75 -13.56 -9.03
C SER A 338 19.83 -14.76 -8.83
N PRO A 339 20.28 -15.77 -8.10
CA PRO A 339 20.12 -17.16 -8.48
C PRO A 339 18.69 -17.65 -8.29
N VAL A 340 17.83 -17.38 -9.27
CA VAL A 340 16.44 -17.84 -9.28
C VAL A 340 16.40 -19.36 -9.15
N SER A 341 17.33 -20.06 -9.79
CA SER A 341 17.48 -21.53 -9.71
C SER A 341 17.80 -22.06 -8.31
N GLN A 342 18.29 -21.22 -7.39
CA GLN A 342 18.60 -21.63 -6.01
C GLN A 342 17.46 -21.39 -5.02
N LEU A 343 16.37 -20.71 -5.45
CA LEU A 343 15.18 -20.59 -4.63
C LEU A 343 14.55 -21.98 -4.47
N PRO A 344 14.33 -22.47 -3.25
CA PRO A 344 13.58 -23.71 -3.03
C PRO A 344 12.20 -23.59 -3.69
N GLY A 345 11.88 -24.50 -4.61
CA GLY A 345 10.63 -24.46 -5.37
C GLY A 345 10.59 -23.40 -6.49
N ALA A 346 11.75 -22.90 -6.95
CA ALA A 346 11.85 -21.91 -8.03
C ALA A 346 11.03 -22.29 -9.27
N GLY A 347 9.90 -21.62 -9.41
CA GLY A 347 8.94 -21.88 -10.46
C GLY A 347 8.19 -23.22 -10.39
N GLU A 348 8.43 -24.03 -9.37
CA GLU A 348 7.59 -25.19 -9.08
C GLU A 348 6.27 -24.75 -8.46
N LEU A 349 6.28 -23.65 -7.70
CA LEU A 349 5.08 -23.06 -7.11
C LEU A 349 4.19 -22.46 -8.21
N GLN A 350 2.98 -23.00 -8.37
CA GLN A 350 2.00 -22.53 -9.34
C GLN A 350 1.21 -21.31 -8.83
N LEU A 351 1.93 -20.24 -8.47
CA LEU A 351 1.33 -19.06 -7.86
C LEU A 351 0.78 -18.12 -8.92
N ASN A 352 -0.47 -17.69 -8.75
CA ASN A 352 -0.98 -16.51 -9.46
C ASN A 352 -0.85 -15.29 -8.58
N VAL A 353 -0.06 -14.33 -9.07
CA VAL A 353 0.16 -13.03 -8.46
C VAL A 353 -0.54 -11.98 -9.31
N CYS A 354 -1.48 -11.27 -8.70
CA CYS A 354 -2.25 -10.22 -9.34
C CYS A 354 -1.88 -8.85 -8.78
N MET A 355 -1.86 -7.84 -9.64
CA MET A 355 -1.93 -6.47 -9.16
C MET A 355 -3.41 -6.14 -8.98
N LEU A 356 -3.78 -5.59 -7.82
CA LEU A 356 -5.12 -5.08 -7.63
C LEU A 356 -5.36 -3.96 -8.64
N ASP A 357 -6.53 -3.99 -9.27
CA ASP A 357 -6.91 -2.99 -10.27
C ASP A 357 -6.79 -1.60 -9.64
N PRO A 358 -6.08 -0.63 -10.28
CA PRO A 358 -6.00 0.74 -9.78
C PRO A 358 -7.39 1.37 -9.55
N GLY A 359 -8.42 0.94 -10.30
CA GLY A 359 -9.83 1.29 -10.11
C GLY A 359 -10.54 0.56 -8.95
N SER A 360 -9.86 -0.36 -8.24
CA SER A 360 -10.23 -0.76 -6.86
C SER A 360 -9.81 0.29 -5.84
N ASN A 361 -9.01 1.27 -6.28
CA ASN A 361 -8.84 2.57 -5.67
C ASN A 361 -8.36 2.51 -4.22
N PHE A 362 -7.29 1.75 -4.05
CA PHE A 362 -6.43 1.81 -2.89
C PHE A 362 -5.51 3.02 -3.12
N LEU A 363 -5.88 4.18 -2.57
CA LEU A 363 -5.04 5.37 -2.69
C LEU A 363 -3.92 5.22 -1.67
N VAL A 364 -2.93 4.48 -2.13
CA VAL A 364 -1.86 3.94 -1.33
C VAL A 364 -0.59 4.63 -1.75
N SER A 365 -0.38 5.81 -1.16
CA SER A 365 0.92 6.45 -0.90
C SER A 365 0.74 7.96 -0.76
N PHE A 366 0.77 8.46 0.48
CA PHE A 366 0.78 9.90 0.79
C PHE A 366 2.19 10.53 0.77
N ASN A 367 3.24 9.78 0.44
CA ASN A 367 4.62 10.29 0.48
C ASN A 367 4.82 11.55 -0.39
N ALA A 368 3.99 11.78 -1.40
CA ALA A 368 4.07 12.93 -2.28
C ALA A 368 3.06 14.06 -1.96
N MET A 369 2.13 13.89 -1.01
CA MET A 369 0.95 14.78 -0.90
C MET A 369 0.93 15.76 0.28
N ASN A 370 1.91 15.73 1.19
CA ASN A 370 2.05 16.86 2.14
C ASN A 370 2.45 18.18 1.46
N SER A 371 2.75 18.15 0.16
CA SER A 371 2.97 19.33 -0.71
C SER A 371 1.96 19.46 -1.86
N CYS A 372 1.03 18.53 -2.03
CA CYS A 372 0.04 18.59 -3.10
C CYS A 372 -1.26 19.21 -2.58
N GLY A 373 -1.70 20.30 -3.23
CA GLY A 373 -3.01 20.90 -2.93
C GLY A 373 -4.18 19.96 -3.23
N ASP A 374 -5.39 20.36 -2.82
CA ASP A 374 -6.64 19.61 -3.05
C ASP A 374 -6.84 19.18 -4.51
N GLU A 375 -6.20 19.86 -5.46
CA GLU A 375 -6.19 19.59 -6.90
C GLU A 375 -5.68 18.17 -7.28
N VAL A 376 -4.67 17.63 -6.58
CA VAL A 376 -4.15 16.27 -6.89
C VAL A 376 -5.10 15.18 -6.39
N LEU A 377 -5.78 15.45 -5.28
CA LEU A 377 -6.79 14.56 -4.72
C LEU A 377 -8.08 14.63 -5.53
N GLU A 378 -8.49 15.81 -5.97
CA GLU A 378 -9.56 16.02 -6.94
C GLU A 378 -9.23 15.39 -8.29
N PHE A 379 -7.98 15.39 -8.74
CA PHE A 379 -7.58 14.70 -9.97
C PHE A 379 -7.58 13.18 -9.81
N CYS A 380 -7.07 12.65 -8.69
CA CYS A 380 -7.26 11.25 -8.37
C CYS A 380 -8.75 10.90 -8.40
N HIS A 381 -9.60 11.77 -7.86
CA HIS A 381 -11.06 11.70 -7.96
C HIS A 381 -11.59 11.82 -9.40
N ALA A 382 -11.01 12.65 -10.25
CA ALA A 382 -11.41 12.91 -11.63
C ALA A 382 -11.00 11.79 -12.60
N GLY A 383 -9.83 11.16 -12.42
CA GLY A 383 -9.44 9.93 -13.10
C GLY A 383 -10.38 8.76 -12.79
N LEU A 384 -11.16 8.87 -11.69
CA LEU A 384 -12.21 7.94 -11.29
C LEU A 384 -13.60 8.32 -11.84
N VAL A 385 -13.72 9.42 -12.58
CA VAL A 385 -14.95 9.85 -13.29
C VAL A 385 -15.15 9.08 -14.61
N ALA A 386 -14.24 8.15 -14.96
CA ALA A 386 -14.59 7.05 -15.84
C ALA A 386 -15.91 6.41 -15.31
N PRO A 387 -16.94 6.20 -16.15
CA PRO A 387 -18.35 6.22 -15.76
C PRO A 387 -18.86 5.07 -14.85
N LYS A 388 -18.01 4.41 -14.05
CA LYS A 388 -18.38 3.37 -13.08
C LYS A 388 -17.67 3.54 -11.71
N LYS A 389 -18.06 4.58 -10.97
CA LYS A 389 -18.35 4.62 -9.51
C LYS A 389 -17.54 3.70 -8.56
N ARG A 390 -16.20 3.67 -8.61
CA ARG A 390 -15.41 3.01 -7.56
C ARG A 390 -14.58 4.07 -6.83
N GLY A 391 -15.23 4.78 -5.90
CA GLY A 391 -14.56 5.75 -5.03
C GLY A 391 -13.46 5.09 -4.19
N ILE A 392 -12.65 5.88 -3.48
CA ILE A 392 -11.52 5.36 -2.71
C ILE A 392 -12.05 4.42 -1.63
N HIS A 393 -11.36 3.29 -1.46
CA HIS A 393 -11.75 2.25 -0.52
C HIS A 393 -10.83 2.17 0.71
N VAL A 394 -9.55 2.55 0.56
CA VAL A 394 -8.56 2.59 1.65
C VAL A 394 -7.64 3.79 1.47
N LEU A 395 -7.41 4.52 2.56
CA LEU A 395 -6.30 5.47 2.70
C LEU A 395 -5.20 4.79 3.53
N HIS A 396 -3.94 4.89 3.11
CA HIS A 396 -2.79 4.26 3.78
C HIS A 396 -1.65 5.27 3.92
N TRP A 397 -1.08 5.43 5.13
CA TRP A 397 -0.01 6.38 5.46
C TRP A 397 1.37 5.73 5.56
N PRO A 398 2.02 5.35 4.43
CA PRO A 398 3.28 4.64 4.48
C PRO A 398 4.39 5.46 5.13
N GLY A 399 5.31 4.77 5.81
CA GLY A 399 6.46 5.41 6.45
C GLY A 399 6.14 6.01 7.81
N ARG A 400 7.20 6.30 8.57
CA ARG A 400 7.10 6.65 9.99
C ARG A 400 6.79 8.12 10.25
N ALA A 401 7.29 9.02 9.40
CA ALA A 401 7.11 10.46 9.57
C ALA A 401 5.70 10.94 9.20
N TRP A 402 4.99 10.17 8.38
CA TRP A 402 3.71 10.56 7.79
C TRP A 402 2.51 9.98 8.52
N LYS A 403 2.70 9.38 9.69
CA LYS A 403 1.58 8.80 10.42
C LYS A 403 0.64 9.91 10.89
N PRO A 404 -0.69 9.76 10.72
CA PRO A 404 -1.63 10.85 10.99
C PRO A 404 -1.62 11.31 12.46
N TRP A 405 -1.30 10.39 13.38
CA TRP A 405 -1.14 10.71 14.81
C TRP A 405 0.12 11.51 15.15
N LYS A 406 1.07 11.69 14.21
CA LYS A 406 2.20 12.62 14.37
C LYS A 406 1.83 14.05 13.99
N HIS A 407 0.69 14.27 13.33
CA HIS A 407 0.18 15.57 12.91
C HIS A 407 -0.93 16.04 13.89
N GLU A 408 -0.57 16.24 15.15
CA GLU A 408 -1.55 16.57 16.19
C GLU A 408 -2.12 17.98 16.03
N ALA A 409 -1.33 18.92 15.53
CA ALA A 409 -1.77 20.29 15.33
C ALA A 409 -2.59 20.43 14.03
N PRO A 410 -3.77 21.06 14.04
CA PRO A 410 -4.62 21.18 12.84
C PRO A 410 -3.90 21.74 11.60
N TRP A 411 -3.00 22.72 11.78
CA TRP A 411 -2.25 23.33 10.68
C TRP A 411 -1.20 22.38 10.04
N SER A 412 -0.87 21.27 10.70
CA SER A 412 0.06 20.25 10.19
C SER A 412 -0.66 19.09 9.48
N ARG A 413 -2.00 19.07 9.53
CA ARG A 413 -2.82 17.98 9.00
C ARG A 413 -3.13 18.22 7.53
N SER A 414 -2.93 17.19 6.72
CA SER A 414 -3.53 17.11 5.39
C SER A 414 -5.04 16.86 5.49
N SER A 415 -5.77 17.06 4.40
CA SER A 415 -7.19 16.70 4.30
C SER A 415 -7.46 15.21 4.60
N ALA A 416 -6.50 14.32 4.32
CA ALA A 416 -6.59 12.91 4.71
C ALA A 416 -6.38 12.72 6.22
N ASP A 417 -5.42 13.43 6.83
CA ASP A 417 -5.22 13.40 8.28
C ASP A 417 -6.46 13.91 9.00
N GLU A 418 -7.14 14.95 8.49
CA GLU A 418 -8.39 15.43 9.07
C GLU A 418 -9.51 14.38 9.00
N LEU A 419 -9.57 13.57 7.95
CA LEU A 419 -10.49 12.43 7.91
C LEU A 419 -10.13 11.42 9.01
N TRP A 420 -8.86 11.07 9.16
CA TRP A 420 -8.40 10.15 10.20
C TRP A 420 -8.72 10.69 11.61
N TRP A 421 -8.42 11.96 11.88
CA TRP A 421 -8.69 12.60 13.18
C TRP A 421 -10.19 12.70 13.47
N SER A 422 -11.02 12.97 12.45
CA SER A 422 -12.48 12.98 12.63
C SER A 422 -13.04 11.61 13.03
N VAL A 423 -12.44 10.52 12.56
CA VAL A 423 -12.78 9.16 13.01
C VAL A 423 -12.27 8.92 14.43
N GLN A 424 -11.03 9.31 14.72
CA GLN A 424 -10.45 9.16 16.04
C GLN A 424 -11.26 9.89 17.13
N GLU A 425 -11.79 11.07 16.83
CA GLU A 425 -12.68 11.79 17.74
C GLU A 425 -13.99 11.04 18.00
N ARG A 426 -14.53 10.34 17.00
CA ARG A 426 -15.72 9.49 17.19
C ARG A 426 -15.42 8.24 17.98
N VAL A 427 -14.28 7.60 17.74
CA VAL A 427 -13.82 6.42 18.50
C VAL A 427 -13.71 6.72 20.00
N ARG A 428 -13.38 7.96 20.36
CA ARG A 428 -13.27 8.40 21.76
C ARG A 428 -14.60 8.71 22.46
N ARG A 429 -15.68 8.91 21.69
CA ARG A 429 -17.02 9.19 22.21
C ARG A 429 -17.79 7.89 22.36
#